data_AF-A0A5E8A811-F1
#
_entry.id   AF-A0A5E8A811-F1
#
_cell.length_a   1.000
_cell.length_b   1.000
_cell.length_c   1.000
_cell.angle_alpha   90.00
_cell.angle_beta   90.00
_cell.angle_gamma   90.00
#
_symmetry.space_group_name_H-M   'P 1'
#
loop_
_entity.id
_entity.type
_entity.pdbx_description
1 polymer ?
#
loop_
_entity_poly.entity_id
_entity_poly.type
_entity_poly.pdbx_seq_one_letter_code
_entity_poly.pdbx_strand_id
1 'polypeptide(L)'
;MTDATNSPSTGPMLSADGTPLKKSLQIALRRQKLRALALVAPLLLFVLISFIAPIADMLFRSVENEIVSETIPRTVIALEQWDYEDGNAAAPSDDVYAALYVDLSEAEEFKTHTRLGSRLNYETTGMSSLLRKTGRGIGRMDTDEYTKQFEALDPKWEDPAVWVAMMQSPGVAEILPETASAWQSWQRIVANKNDVLAEEQPEDFIYTMLYRDLVAQPASAVAAYSGSGAEMLQTADSAVDGFEAISLREQFLDIDEDWADAQIWGTIKAFSSPYTAGYFLSSVDLQLTPAGVEAQPENQQIYMLLFGRTMFMSMVIMGSAIRSPICFPTCRSGPPTCC
;
A
#
# COMPACT_ATOMS: atom_id res chain seq x y z
N MET A 1 -29.39 -77.44 45.05
CA MET A 1 -27.99 -77.08 44.73
C MET A 1 -27.82 -77.18 43.23
N THR A 2 -27.73 -76.04 42.55
CA THR A 2 -26.79 -75.77 41.44
C THR A 2 -26.96 -74.31 41.05
N ASP A 3 -25.99 -73.52 41.51
CA ASP A 3 -25.69 -72.16 41.06
C ASP A 3 -25.40 -72.17 39.56
N ALA A 4 -26.01 -71.25 38.81
CA ALA A 4 -25.55 -70.87 37.49
C ALA A 4 -25.17 -69.38 37.53
N THR A 5 -23.89 -69.16 37.78
CA THR A 5 -23.20 -67.87 37.68
C THR A 5 -23.19 -67.39 36.22
N ASN A 6 -24.07 -66.45 35.89
CA ASN A 6 -23.96 -65.67 34.66
C ASN A 6 -22.84 -64.63 34.82
N SER A 7 -21.65 -64.93 34.30
CA SER A 7 -20.60 -63.92 34.13
C SER A 7 -20.92 -63.03 32.94
N PRO A 8 -20.89 -61.69 33.06
CA PRO A 8 -21.15 -60.79 31.93
C PRO A 8 -19.96 -60.80 30.97
N SER A 9 -20.19 -61.21 29.72
CA SER A 9 -19.16 -61.22 28.68
C SER A 9 -18.66 -59.79 28.40
N THR A 10 -17.44 -59.50 28.85
CA THR A 10 -16.78 -58.19 28.72
C THR A 10 -15.90 -58.13 27.46
N GLY A 11 -16.34 -58.75 26.36
CA GLY A 11 -15.66 -58.73 25.06
C GLY A 11 -16.18 -57.61 24.16
N PRO A 12 -15.35 -56.97 23.32
CA PRO A 12 -15.82 -55.94 22.40
C PRO A 12 -16.88 -56.52 21.47
N MET A 13 -18.08 -55.93 21.45
CA MET A 13 -19.14 -56.38 20.54
C MET A 13 -18.64 -56.30 19.09
N LEU A 14 -18.69 -57.41 18.37
CA LEU A 14 -18.24 -57.56 16.99
C LEU A 14 -19.45 -57.53 16.05
N SER A 15 -19.29 -57.01 14.83
CA SER A 15 -20.31 -57.19 13.77
C SER A 15 -20.25 -58.60 13.18
N ALA A 16 -21.23 -58.96 12.35
CA ALA A 16 -21.31 -60.27 11.67
C ALA A 16 -20.03 -60.68 10.88
N ASP A 17 -19.17 -59.71 10.56
CA ASP A 17 -17.93 -59.89 9.80
C ASP A 17 -16.65 -59.87 10.68
N GLY A 18 -16.77 -59.97 12.00
CA GLY A 18 -15.64 -60.07 12.93
C GLY A 18 -14.90 -58.75 13.22
N THR A 19 -15.36 -57.63 12.64
CA THR A 19 -14.79 -56.31 12.95
C THR A 19 -15.43 -55.70 14.20
N PRO A 20 -14.67 -54.98 15.05
CA PRO A 20 -15.23 -54.33 16.24
C PRO A 20 -16.34 -53.36 15.84
N LEU A 21 -17.53 -53.52 16.43
CA LEU A 21 -18.74 -52.78 16.05
C LEU A 21 -18.54 -51.26 16.08
N LYS A 22 -17.72 -50.76 17.01
CA LYS A 22 -17.37 -49.32 17.08
C LYS A 22 -16.68 -48.81 15.81
N LYS A 23 -15.81 -49.62 15.19
CA LYS A 23 -15.02 -49.22 14.01
C LYS A 23 -15.88 -49.24 12.75
N SER A 24 -16.73 -50.27 12.57
CA SER A 24 -17.67 -50.33 11.46
C SER A 24 -18.75 -49.25 11.55
N LEU A 25 -19.26 -48.96 12.76
CA LEU A 25 -20.20 -47.87 13.00
C LEU A 25 -19.59 -46.49 12.66
N GLN A 26 -18.34 -46.23 13.05
CA GLN A 26 -17.66 -44.96 12.73
C GLN A 26 -17.43 -44.77 11.23
N ILE A 27 -17.12 -45.84 10.48
CA ILE A 27 -16.95 -45.78 9.02
C ILE A 27 -18.29 -45.50 8.33
N ALA A 28 -19.35 -46.19 8.76
CA ALA A 28 -20.71 -45.95 8.26
C ALA A 28 -21.18 -44.52 8.56
N LEU A 29 -20.96 -44.04 9.78
CA LEU A 29 -21.27 -42.68 10.21
C LEU A 29 -20.50 -41.62 9.42
N ARG A 30 -19.20 -41.82 9.13
CA ARG A 30 -18.41 -40.89 8.31
C ARG A 30 -18.95 -40.78 6.88
N ARG A 31 -19.31 -41.91 6.25
CA ARG A 31 -19.92 -41.90 4.91
C ARG A 31 -21.27 -41.20 4.88
N GLN A 32 -22.08 -41.40 5.92
CA GLN A 32 -23.36 -40.70 6.06
C GLN A 32 -23.17 -39.19 6.24
N LYS A 33 -22.21 -38.77 7.09
CA LYS A 33 -21.86 -37.35 7.29
C LYS A 33 -21.29 -36.71 6.02
N LEU A 34 -20.42 -37.41 5.28
CA LEU A 34 -19.84 -36.89 4.05
C LEU A 34 -20.89 -36.71 2.95
N ARG A 35 -21.86 -37.63 2.84
CA ARG A 35 -23.01 -37.50 1.92
C ARG A 35 -23.90 -36.31 2.29
N ALA A 36 -24.22 -36.16 3.58
CA ALA A 36 -24.99 -35.01 4.06
C ALA A 36 -24.26 -33.69 3.79
N LEU A 37 -22.93 -33.65 4.01
CA LEU A 37 -22.12 -32.48 3.74
C LEU A 37 -22.02 -32.18 2.23
N ALA A 38 -21.91 -33.19 1.37
CA ALA A 38 -21.90 -33.04 -0.08
C ALA A 38 -23.23 -32.51 -0.64
N LEU A 39 -24.37 -32.81 0.01
CA LEU A 39 -25.69 -32.27 -0.34
C LEU A 39 -25.82 -30.78 0.01
N VAL A 40 -25.18 -30.33 1.09
CA VAL A 40 -25.22 -28.94 1.58
C VAL A 40 -24.09 -28.08 1.01
N ALA A 41 -22.98 -28.70 0.61
CA ALA A 41 -21.78 -28.05 0.10
C ALA A 41 -22.03 -27.07 -1.06
N PRO A 42 -22.91 -27.32 -2.06
CA PRO A 42 -23.13 -26.38 -3.15
C PRO A 42 -23.74 -25.06 -2.66
N LEU A 43 -24.72 -25.14 -1.76
CA LEU A 43 -25.35 -23.97 -1.16
C LEU A 43 -24.36 -23.23 -0.24
N LEU A 44 -23.58 -23.97 0.55
CA LEU A 44 -22.54 -23.41 1.41
C LEU A 44 -21.48 -22.66 0.58
N LEU A 45 -20.94 -23.28 -0.46
CA LEU A 45 -19.97 -22.67 -1.37
C LEU A 45 -20.54 -21.43 -2.04
N PHE A 46 -21.79 -21.49 -2.48
CA PHE A 46 -22.48 -20.33 -3.04
C PHE A 46 -22.51 -19.17 -2.05
N VAL A 47 -22.87 -19.39 -0.78
CA VAL A 47 -22.86 -18.35 0.26
C VAL A 47 -21.44 -17.85 0.57
N LEU A 48 -20.45 -18.74 0.69
CA LEU A 48 -19.05 -18.36 0.90
C LEU A 48 -18.55 -17.45 -0.22
N ILE A 49 -18.86 -17.77 -1.47
CA ILE A 49 -18.40 -17.00 -2.62
C ILE A 49 -19.21 -15.71 -2.81
N SER A 50 -20.53 -15.74 -2.63
CA SER A 50 -21.39 -14.58 -2.93
C SER A 50 -21.48 -13.56 -1.79
N PHE A 51 -21.33 -14.00 -0.53
CA PHE A 51 -21.42 -13.13 0.63
C PHE A 51 -20.07 -12.96 1.33
N ILE A 52 -19.37 -14.04 1.64
CA ILE A 52 -18.12 -13.92 2.42
C ILE A 52 -17.00 -13.33 1.58
N ALA A 53 -16.82 -13.75 0.32
CA ALA A 53 -15.73 -13.25 -0.50
C ALA A 53 -15.84 -11.72 -0.79
N PRO A 54 -17.00 -11.14 -1.14
CA PRO A 54 -17.13 -9.68 -1.30
C PRO A 54 -16.97 -8.91 0.00
N ILE A 55 -17.44 -9.45 1.13
CA ILE A 55 -17.23 -8.82 2.44
C ILE A 55 -15.75 -8.83 2.81
N ALA A 56 -15.05 -9.95 2.58
CA ALA A 56 -13.62 -10.04 2.79
C ALA A 56 -12.87 -9.06 1.87
N ASP A 57 -13.21 -9.02 0.58
CA ASP A 57 -12.65 -8.08 -0.39
C ASP A 57 -12.85 -6.62 0.05
N MET A 58 -14.07 -6.25 0.46
CA MET A 58 -14.37 -4.91 0.96
C MET A 58 -13.63 -4.58 2.26
N LEU A 59 -13.44 -5.56 3.15
CA LEU A 59 -12.67 -5.38 4.38
C LEU A 59 -11.17 -5.17 4.08
N PHE A 60 -10.59 -5.92 3.14
CA PHE A 60 -9.19 -5.73 2.73
C PHE A 60 -8.97 -4.38 2.04
N ARG A 61 -9.86 -3.98 1.12
CA ARG A 61 -9.86 -2.64 0.49
C ARG A 61 -9.97 -1.50 1.50
N SER A 62 -10.68 -1.69 2.61
CA SER A 62 -10.81 -0.66 3.66
C SER A 62 -9.53 -0.43 4.47
N VAL A 63 -8.57 -1.36 4.34
CA VAL A 63 -7.29 -1.38 5.04
C VAL A 63 -6.13 -1.01 4.10
N GLU A 64 -6.33 -1.12 2.79
CA GLU A 64 -5.46 -0.58 1.75
C GLU A 64 -5.45 0.96 1.84
N ASN A 65 -4.42 1.51 2.49
CA ASN A 65 -4.21 2.95 2.54
C ASN A 65 -3.10 3.32 1.56
N GLU A 66 -3.46 3.38 0.28
CA GLU A 66 -2.55 3.69 -0.83
C GLU A 66 -2.15 5.18 -0.86
N ILE A 67 -2.53 6.00 0.13
CA ILE A 67 -2.32 7.46 0.11
C ILE A 67 -0.83 7.81 -0.10
N VAL A 68 0.10 7.06 0.48
CA VAL A 68 1.55 7.31 0.31
C VAL A 68 1.98 7.02 -1.12
N SER A 69 1.73 5.81 -1.62
CA SER A 69 2.09 5.40 -2.98
C SER A 69 1.36 6.16 -4.08
N GLU A 70 0.12 6.60 -3.83
CA GLU A 70 -0.66 7.44 -4.76
C GLU A 70 -0.17 8.88 -4.78
N THR A 71 0.24 9.44 -3.63
CA THR A 71 0.64 10.85 -3.54
C THR A 71 2.10 11.07 -3.92
N ILE A 72 2.99 10.15 -3.54
CA ILE A 72 4.44 10.27 -3.77
C ILE A 72 5.06 9.02 -4.45
N PRO A 73 4.55 8.61 -5.63
CA PRO A 73 4.93 7.35 -6.27
C PRO A 73 6.42 7.27 -6.63
N ARG A 74 7.04 8.35 -7.09
CA ARG A 74 8.46 8.35 -7.49
C ARG A 74 9.35 8.23 -6.27
N THR A 75 8.99 8.94 -5.20
CA THR A 75 9.69 8.90 -3.92
C THR A 75 9.68 7.51 -3.33
N VAL A 76 8.54 6.80 -3.42
CA VAL A 76 8.42 5.41 -2.97
C VAL A 76 9.41 4.51 -3.71
N ILE A 77 9.49 4.62 -5.04
CA ILE A 77 10.41 3.84 -5.87
C ILE A 77 11.87 4.15 -5.52
N ALA A 78 12.20 5.44 -5.39
CA ALA A 78 13.57 5.87 -5.05
C ALA A 78 14.00 5.40 -3.64
N LEU A 79 13.07 5.32 -2.69
CA LEU A 79 13.32 4.86 -1.33
C LEU A 79 13.48 3.33 -1.20
N GLU A 80 13.13 2.54 -2.21
CA GLU A 80 13.24 1.06 -2.12
C GLU A 80 14.65 0.62 -1.75
N GLN A 81 15.66 1.28 -2.33
CA GLN A 81 17.07 0.95 -2.17
C GLN A 81 17.72 1.52 -0.91
N TRP A 82 17.08 2.49 -0.23
CA TRP A 82 17.62 3.13 0.95
C TRP A 82 17.19 2.41 2.22
N ASP A 83 18.12 1.83 2.98
CA ASP A 83 17.79 1.11 4.21
C ASP A 83 17.81 2.02 5.45
N TYR A 84 16.75 1.90 6.25
CA TYR A 84 16.65 2.59 7.53
C TYR A 84 17.38 1.79 8.61
N GLU A 85 18.35 2.43 9.25
CA GLU A 85 19.01 1.99 10.48
C GLU A 85 18.66 2.95 11.63
N ASP A 86 18.01 2.41 12.66
CA ASP A 86 17.52 3.21 13.79
C ASP A 86 18.66 3.94 14.52
N GLY A 87 18.54 5.26 14.64
CA GLY A 87 19.49 6.12 15.36
C GLY A 87 20.85 6.34 14.69
N ASN A 88 21.10 5.79 13.48
CA ASN A 88 22.37 5.97 12.77
C ASN A 88 22.25 6.04 11.24
N ALA A 89 21.03 6.00 10.70
CA ALA A 89 20.79 6.18 9.28
C ALA A 89 21.15 7.59 8.82
N ALA A 90 21.89 7.68 7.73
CA ALA A 90 22.02 8.92 6.98
C ALA A 90 20.72 9.18 6.20
N ALA A 91 20.38 10.46 6.03
CA ALA A 91 19.33 10.87 5.10
C ALA A 91 19.59 10.29 3.69
N PRO A 92 18.52 10.01 2.91
CA PRO A 92 18.63 9.32 1.63
C PRO A 92 19.39 10.12 0.58
N SER A 93 19.70 9.47 -0.56
CA SER A 93 20.41 10.09 -1.67
C SER A 93 19.63 11.26 -2.28
N ASP A 94 20.34 12.13 -2.99
CA ASP A 94 19.74 13.29 -3.65
C ASP A 94 18.67 12.90 -4.69
N ASP A 95 18.74 11.69 -5.24
CA ASP A 95 17.70 11.13 -6.13
C ASP A 95 16.34 10.99 -5.44
N VAL A 96 16.34 10.68 -4.13
CA VAL A 96 15.10 10.62 -3.35
C VAL A 96 14.51 12.02 -3.17
N TYR A 97 15.34 13.03 -2.93
CA TYR A 97 14.89 14.42 -2.87
C TYR A 97 14.37 14.92 -4.22
N ALA A 98 15.01 14.53 -5.33
CA ALA A 98 14.54 14.85 -6.68
C ALA A 98 13.17 14.22 -6.98
N ALA A 99 13.00 12.95 -6.62
CA ALA A 99 11.73 12.27 -6.75
C ALA A 99 10.63 12.92 -5.89
N LEU A 100 10.97 13.27 -4.64
CA LEU A 100 10.05 13.97 -3.73
C LEU A 100 9.67 15.36 -4.25
N TYR A 101 10.60 16.08 -4.86
CA TYR A 101 10.34 17.39 -5.44
C TYR A 101 9.24 17.33 -6.51
N VAL A 102 9.36 16.44 -7.49
CA VAL A 102 8.34 16.28 -8.54
C VAL A 102 7.00 15.84 -7.95
N ASP A 103 7.02 14.85 -7.06
CA ASP A 103 5.79 14.32 -6.46
C ASP A 103 5.07 15.37 -5.59
N LEU A 104 5.82 16.16 -4.80
CA LEU A 104 5.23 17.19 -3.96
C LEU A 104 4.79 18.42 -4.75
N SER A 105 5.44 18.78 -5.86
CA SER A 105 4.97 19.85 -6.75
C SER A 105 3.59 19.49 -7.32
N GLU A 106 3.43 18.24 -7.77
CA GLU A 106 2.11 17.73 -8.17
C GLU A 106 1.12 17.68 -6.99
N ALA A 107 1.53 17.12 -5.85
CA ALA A 107 0.65 17.00 -4.69
C ALA A 107 0.26 18.36 -4.08
N GLU A 108 1.03 19.41 -4.29
CA GLU A 108 0.72 20.80 -3.97
C GLU A 108 -0.48 21.26 -4.81
N GLU A 109 -0.41 21.10 -6.13
CA GLU A 109 -1.43 21.50 -7.08
C GLU A 109 -2.77 20.80 -6.80
N PHE A 110 -2.73 19.50 -6.51
CA PHE A 110 -3.91 18.72 -6.13
C PHE A 110 -4.31 18.85 -4.64
N LYS A 111 -3.54 19.58 -3.83
CA LYS A 111 -3.69 19.73 -2.37
C LYS A 111 -3.71 18.39 -1.60
N THR A 112 -3.20 17.32 -2.19
CA THR A 112 -3.15 15.97 -1.61
C THR A 112 -2.03 15.81 -0.57
N HIS A 113 -0.97 16.64 -0.63
CA HIS A 113 0.12 16.66 0.36
C HIS A 113 -0.38 16.86 1.81
N THR A 114 -1.49 17.60 1.99
CA THR A 114 -2.09 17.81 3.32
C THR A 114 -2.72 16.54 3.91
N ARG A 115 -3.28 15.69 3.04
CA ARG A 115 -3.88 14.40 3.39
C ARG A 115 -2.79 13.39 3.71
N LEU A 116 -1.73 13.35 2.90
CA LEU A 116 -0.52 12.57 3.16
C LEU A 116 0.08 12.92 4.52
N GLY A 117 0.25 14.22 4.79
CA GLY A 117 0.81 14.69 6.06
C GLY A 117 -0.06 14.33 7.25
N SER A 118 -1.39 14.36 7.10
CA SER A 118 -2.33 13.93 8.15
C SER A 118 -2.24 12.43 8.41
N ARG A 119 -2.06 11.62 7.35
CA ARG A 119 -1.93 10.16 7.46
C ARG A 119 -0.63 9.75 8.16
N LEU A 120 0.49 10.35 7.77
CA LEU A 120 1.80 10.03 8.35
C LEU A 120 1.94 10.59 9.77
N ASN A 121 1.16 11.62 10.15
CA ASN A 121 1.20 12.19 11.49
C ASN A 121 0.61 11.28 12.59
N TYR A 122 -0.16 10.24 12.23
CA TYR A 122 -0.53 9.20 13.20
C TYR A 122 0.66 8.36 13.64
N GLU A 123 1.71 8.33 12.82
CA GLU A 123 2.88 7.47 13.00
C GLU A 123 4.08 8.27 13.52
N THR A 124 4.29 9.48 13.02
CA THR A 124 5.35 10.38 13.45
C THR A 124 4.82 11.79 13.64
N THR A 125 4.92 12.29 14.88
CA THR A 125 4.46 13.65 15.21
C THR A 125 5.29 14.67 14.44
N GLY A 126 4.62 15.67 13.84
CA GLY A 126 5.30 16.74 13.09
C GLY A 126 5.08 16.63 11.58
N MET A 127 4.81 15.43 11.05
CA MET A 127 4.62 15.17 9.60
C MET A 127 3.57 16.06 8.94
N SER A 128 2.45 16.34 9.63
CA SER A 128 1.43 17.25 9.11
C SER A 128 1.93 18.67 8.93
N SER A 129 2.75 19.17 9.86
CA SER A 129 3.34 20.50 9.77
C SER A 129 4.40 20.54 8.68
N LEU A 130 5.29 19.54 8.68
CA LEU A 130 6.37 19.37 7.71
C LEU A 130 5.85 19.40 6.27
N LEU A 131 4.91 18.51 5.91
CA LEU A 131 4.39 18.47 4.54
C LEU A 131 3.58 19.72 4.16
N ARG A 132 2.89 20.36 5.11
CA ARG A 132 2.19 21.62 4.83
C ARG A 132 3.17 22.77 4.61
N LYS A 133 4.25 22.85 5.37
CA LYS A 133 5.29 23.88 5.20
C LYS A 133 6.03 23.65 3.89
N THR A 134 6.33 22.40 3.58
CA THR A 134 6.97 21.98 2.33
C THR A 134 6.11 22.29 1.12
N GLY A 135 4.82 21.95 1.12
CA GLY A 135 3.91 22.34 0.04
C GLY A 135 3.87 23.86 -0.21
N ARG A 136 3.92 24.69 0.85
CA ARG A 136 3.99 26.15 0.68
C ARG A 136 5.37 26.68 0.23
N GLY A 137 6.42 25.89 0.45
CA GLY A 137 7.81 26.26 0.16
C GLY A 137 8.30 25.76 -1.20
N ILE A 138 7.67 24.70 -1.75
CA ILE A 138 8.20 24.01 -2.93
C ILE A 138 8.28 24.88 -4.18
N GLY A 139 7.26 25.71 -4.43
CA GLY A 139 7.27 26.71 -5.50
C GLY A 139 8.12 27.96 -5.20
N ARG A 140 8.92 27.95 -4.14
CA ARG A 140 9.87 29.03 -3.78
C ARG A 140 11.31 28.55 -3.72
N MET A 141 11.57 27.29 -4.07
CA MET A 141 12.93 26.81 -4.26
C MET A 141 13.54 27.55 -5.45
N ASP A 142 14.86 27.74 -5.44
CA ASP A 142 15.57 28.46 -6.53
C ASP A 142 15.77 27.59 -7.79
N THR A 143 14.85 26.64 -8.03
CA THR A 143 14.86 25.73 -9.20
C THR A 143 14.52 26.44 -10.50
N ASP A 144 13.95 27.65 -10.42
CA ASP A 144 13.76 28.56 -11.55
C ASP A 144 15.09 28.96 -12.21
N GLU A 145 16.22 28.77 -11.51
CA GLU A 145 17.55 28.95 -12.09
C GLU A 145 17.81 27.98 -13.26
N TYR A 146 17.30 26.74 -13.22
CA TYR A 146 17.42 25.85 -14.37
C TYR A 146 16.59 26.35 -15.55
N THR A 147 15.36 26.79 -15.29
CA THR A 147 14.48 27.41 -16.30
C THR A 147 15.20 28.55 -17.00
N LYS A 148 15.72 29.52 -16.24
CA LYS A 148 16.47 30.68 -16.78
C LYS A 148 17.69 30.26 -17.61
N GLN A 149 18.47 29.29 -17.14
CA GLN A 149 19.68 28.85 -17.82
C GLN A 149 19.36 28.16 -19.16
N PHE A 150 18.30 27.34 -19.22
CA PHE A 150 17.85 26.75 -20.47
C PHE A 150 17.28 27.81 -21.43
N GLU A 151 16.42 28.71 -20.96
CA GLU A 151 15.85 29.80 -21.79
C GLU A 151 16.93 30.74 -22.33
N ALA A 152 17.96 31.02 -21.53
CA ALA A 152 19.12 31.81 -21.97
C ALA A 152 19.95 31.10 -23.05
N LEU A 153 19.96 29.77 -23.08
CA LEU A 153 20.65 28.96 -24.07
C LEU A 153 19.91 28.98 -25.42
N ASP A 154 18.60 28.72 -25.40
CA ASP A 154 17.72 28.83 -26.57
C ASP A 154 16.32 29.29 -26.14
N PRO A 155 15.84 30.48 -26.57
CA PRO A 155 14.50 30.98 -26.21
C PRO A 155 13.34 30.05 -26.60
N LYS A 156 13.56 29.07 -27.48
CA LYS A 156 12.56 28.04 -27.80
C LYS A 156 12.14 27.19 -26.60
N TRP A 157 12.96 27.12 -25.56
CA TRP A 157 12.58 26.41 -24.33
C TRP A 157 11.34 27.03 -23.67
N GLU A 158 11.07 28.32 -23.87
CA GLU A 158 9.86 28.99 -23.38
C GLU A 158 8.57 28.52 -24.09
N ASP A 159 8.66 27.88 -25.27
CA ASP A 159 7.51 27.52 -26.09
C ASP A 159 6.93 26.15 -25.69
N PRO A 160 5.70 26.08 -25.12
CA PRO A 160 5.09 24.82 -24.72
C PRO A 160 4.89 23.85 -25.89
N ALA A 161 4.71 24.35 -27.12
CA ALA A 161 4.53 23.51 -28.29
C ALA A 161 5.80 22.71 -28.61
N VAL A 162 6.99 23.28 -28.33
CA VAL A 162 8.27 22.59 -28.49
C VAL A 162 8.37 21.42 -27.53
N TRP A 163 8.01 21.63 -26.26
CA TRP A 163 7.98 20.57 -25.25
C TRP A 163 6.98 19.47 -25.60
N VAL A 164 5.76 19.83 -26.03
CA VAL A 164 4.75 18.84 -26.46
C VAL A 164 5.28 18.00 -27.62
N ALA A 165 5.88 18.63 -28.64
CA ALA A 165 6.42 17.92 -29.80
C ALA A 165 7.60 17.01 -29.43
N MET A 166 8.49 17.48 -28.56
CA MET A 166 9.63 16.70 -28.05
C MET A 166 9.17 15.50 -27.22
N MET A 167 8.32 15.71 -26.22
CA MET A 167 7.89 14.67 -25.28
C MET A 167 6.96 13.62 -25.89
N GLN A 168 6.30 13.93 -27.02
CA GLN A 168 5.55 12.95 -27.81
C GLN A 168 6.43 12.17 -28.79
N SER A 169 7.69 12.56 -28.96
CA SER A 169 8.58 11.94 -29.94
C SER A 169 9.05 10.56 -29.46
N PRO A 170 9.00 9.51 -30.30
CA PRO A 170 9.48 8.19 -29.92
C PRO A 170 10.96 8.20 -29.50
N GLY A 171 11.28 7.44 -28.44
CA GLY A 171 12.65 7.29 -27.92
C GLY A 171 13.10 8.38 -26.94
N VAL A 172 12.41 9.53 -26.86
CA VAL A 172 12.82 10.61 -25.94
C VAL A 172 12.80 10.17 -24.47
N ALA A 173 11.81 9.36 -24.07
CA ALA A 173 11.66 8.89 -22.69
C ALA A 173 12.73 7.86 -22.27
N GLU A 174 13.41 7.23 -23.23
CA GLU A 174 14.54 6.33 -22.94
C GLU A 174 15.81 7.13 -22.62
N ILE A 175 15.90 8.35 -23.16
CA ILE A 175 17.03 9.27 -22.98
C ILE A 175 16.76 10.19 -21.80
N LEU A 176 15.53 10.63 -21.61
CA LEU A 176 15.14 11.55 -20.54
C LEU A 176 14.09 10.89 -19.62
N PRO A 177 14.44 9.84 -18.86
CA PRO A 177 13.48 9.10 -18.05
C PRO A 177 12.88 9.93 -16.91
N GLU A 178 13.66 10.75 -16.21
CA GLU A 178 13.13 11.58 -15.12
C GLU A 178 12.22 12.69 -15.67
N THR A 179 12.64 13.34 -16.75
CA THR A 179 11.88 14.39 -17.44
C THR A 179 10.59 13.85 -18.02
N ALA A 180 10.61 12.66 -18.63
CA ALA A 180 9.41 12.01 -19.14
C ALA A 180 8.43 11.65 -18.02
N SER A 181 8.94 11.19 -16.89
CA SER A 181 8.13 10.94 -15.70
C SER A 181 7.50 12.22 -15.17
N ALA A 182 8.28 13.30 -15.02
CA ALA A 182 7.79 14.59 -14.54
C ALA A 182 6.80 15.25 -15.51
N TRP A 183 7.01 15.10 -16.82
CA TRP A 183 6.09 15.58 -17.85
C TRP A 183 4.69 14.97 -17.73
N GLN A 184 4.58 13.70 -17.31
CA GLN A 184 3.28 13.09 -17.04
C GLN A 184 2.56 13.75 -15.85
N SER A 185 3.30 14.23 -14.84
CA SER A 185 2.71 15.05 -13.76
C SER A 185 2.23 16.38 -14.29
N TRP A 186 3.03 17.06 -15.11
CA TRP A 186 2.63 18.32 -15.74
C TRP A 186 1.35 18.18 -16.56
N GLN A 187 1.24 17.12 -17.36
CA GLN A 187 0.01 16.80 -18.11
C GLN A 187 -1.21 16.66 -17.20
N ARG A 188 -1.07 16.02 -16.03
CA ARG A 188 -2.16 15.89 -15.06
C ARG A 188 -2.51 17.21 -14.40
N ILE A 189 -1.52 18.03 -14.04
CA ILE A 189 -1.71 19.37 -13.45
C ILE A 189 -2.50 20.26 -14.41
N VAL A 190 -2.05 20.38 -15.67
CA VAL A 190 -2.72 21.17 -16.70
C VAL A 190 -4.15 20.67 -16.96
N ALA A 191 -4.31 19.34 -17.09
CA ALA A 191 -5.64 18.75 -17.27
C ALA A 191 -6.58 19.02 -16.09
N ASN A 192 -6.07 19.02 -14.86
CA ASN A 192 -6.84 19.35 -13.66
C ASN A 192 -7.28 20.83 -13.62
N LYS A 193 -6.47 21.73 -14.18
CA LYS A 193 -6.81 23.15 -14.35
C LYS A 193 -7.78 23.41 -15.51
N ASN A 194 -8.01 22.41 -16.37
CA ASN A 194 -8.78 22.49 -17.63
C ASN A 194 -8.13 23.38 -18.70
N ASP A 195 -6.80 23.50 -18.64
CA ASP A 195 -6.02 24.33 -19.57
C ASP A 195 -5.48 23.49 -20.74
N VAL A 196 -4.89 24.17 -21.73
CA VAL A 196 -4.33 23.54 -22.92
C VAL A 196 -2.82 23.35 -22.74
N LEU A 197 -2.36 22.10 -22.80
CA LEU A 197 -0.94 21.75 -22.60
C LEU A 197 0.04 22.49 -23.52
N ALA A 198 -0.39 22.85 -24.73
CA ALA A 198 0.43 23.58 -25.69
C ALA A 198 0.38 25.12 -25.51
N GLU A 199 -0.34 25.62 -24.50
CA GLU A 199 -0.44 27.05 -24.18
C GLU A 199 0.20 27.37 -22.82
N GLU A 200 0.33 26.38 -21.93
CA GLU A 200 0.89 26.54 -20.59
C GLU A 200 2.39 26.21 -20.54
N GLN A 201 3.19 27.15 -20.03
CA GLN A 201 4.63 26.96 -19.84
C GLN A 201 4.92 25.87 -18.81
N PRO A 202 5.84 24.93 -19.09
CA PRO A 202 6.22 23.91 -18.12
C PRO A 202 6.77 24.52 -16.83
N GLU A 203 6.40 23.94 -15.69
CA GLU A 203 6.94 24.36 -14.39
C GLU A 203 8.43 24.02 -14.22
N ASP A 204 9.09 24.71 -13.29
CA ASP A 204 10.54 24.61 -12.99
C ASP A 204 11.01 23.17 -12.71
N PHE A 205 10.12 22.33 -12.17
CA PHE A 205 10.46 20.94 -11.89
C PHE A 205 10.73 20.12 -13.16
N ILE A 206 10.17 20.50 -14.30
CA ILE A 206 10.47 19.87 -15.60
C ILE A 206 11.89 20.20 -16.03
N TYR A 207 12.30 21.46 -15.95
CA TYR A 207 13.67 21.91 -16.28
C TYR A 207 14.70 21.29 -15.33
N THR A 208 14.36 21.16 -14.06
CA THR A 208 15.22 20.50 -13.07
C THR A 208 15.46 19.03 -13.43
N MET A 209 14.42 18.29 -13.84
CA MET A 209 14.59 16.90 -14.28
C MET A 209 15.33 16.80 -15.60
N LEU A 210 15.14 17.76 -16.52
CA LEU A 210 15.91 17.83 -17.77
C LEU A 210 17.39 17.98 -17.50
N TYR A 211 17.79 18.90 -16.61
CA TYR A 211 19.17 19.05 -16.18
C TYR A 211 19.74 17.74 -15.64
N ARG A 212 19.01 17.08 -14.73
CA ARG A 212 19.43 15.82 -14.11
C ARG A 212 19.62 14.70 -15.13
N ASP A 213 18.67 14.51 -16.05
CA ASP A 213 18.79 13.50 -17.10
C ASP A 213 19.99 13.78 -18.03
N LEU A 214 20.22 15.04 -18.43
CA LEU A 214 21.35 15.41 -19.27
C LEU A 214 22.69 15.18 -18.58
N VAL A 215 22.80 15.47 -17.29
CA VAL A 215 24.02 15.21 -16.50
C VAL A 215 24.24 13.71 -16.28
N ALA A 216 23.16 12.93 -16.10
CA ALA A 216 23.24 11.50 -15.83
C ALA A 216 23.53 10.64 -17.07
N GLN A 217 23.06 11.07 -18.24
CA GLN A 217 23.18 10.31 -19.47
C GLN A 217 24.55 10.48 -20.14
N PRO A 218 25.05 9.45 -20.84
CA PRO A 218 26.24 9.63 -21.65
C PRO A 218 25.91 10.51 -22.86
N ALA A 219 26.77 11.48 -23.19
CA ALA A 219 26.62 12.35 -24.36
C ALA A 219 26.34 11.59 -25.68
N SER A 220 26.81 10.35 -25.81
CA SER A 220 26.52 9.48 -26.96
C SER A 220 25.04 9.10 -27.11
N ALA A 221 24.31 8.97 -26.01
CA ALA A 221 22.87 8.66 -26.03
C ALA A 221 22.08 9.86 -26.55
N VAL A 222 22.37 11.07 -26.05
CA VAL A 222 21.74 12.32 -26.52
C VAL A 222 22.11 12.60 -27.98
N ALA A 223 23.36 12.39 -28.38
CA ALA A 223 23.79 12.55 -29.76
C ALA A 223 23.16 11.54 -30.73
N ALA A 224 22.80 10.34 -30.26
CA ALA A 224 22.12 9.33 -31.07
C ALA A 224 20.63 9.62 -31.28
N TYR A 225 20.04 10.53 -30.49
CA TYR A 225 18.66 10.93 -30.64
C TYR A 225 18.46 11.74 -31.92
N SER A 226 17.43 11.37 -32.69
CA SER A 226 17.08 12.04 -33.94
C SER A 226 15.61 12.44 -34.03
N GLY A 227 14.91 12.48 -32.88
CA GLY A 227 13.51 12.86 -32.81
C GLY A 227 13.30 14.38 -32.79
N SER A 228 12.08 14.80 -32.43
CA SER A 228 11.77 16.23 -32.30
C SER A 228 12.57 16.84 -31.15
N GLY A 229 13.14 18.02 -31.35
CA GLY A 229 13.97 18.67 -30.32
C GLY A 229 15.41 18.14 -30.21
N ALA A 230 15.85 17.24 -31.09
CA ALA A 230 17.20 16.66 -31.04
C ALA A 230 18.32 17.70 -31.04
N GLU A 231 18.25 18.72 -31.90
CA GLU A 231 19.26 19.79 -31.95
C GLU A 231 19.28 20.61 -30.64
N MET A 232 18.11 20.85 -30.03
CA MET A 232 18.01 21.56 -28.76
C MET A 232 18.62 20.75 -27.63
N LEU A 233 18.34 19.44 -27.56
CA LEU A 233 18.91 18.53 -26.57
C LEU A 233 20.43 18.39 -26.72
N GLN A 234 20.95 18.30 -27.94
CA GLN A 234 22.40 18.23 -28.18
C GLN A 234 23.11 19.53 -27.80
N THR A 235 22.47 20.68 -28.04
CA THR A 235 22.99 21.99 -27.62
C THR A 235 22.99 22.10 -26.10
N ALA A 236 21.92 21.65 -25.45
CA ALA A 236 21.79 21.60 -23.99
C ALA A 236 22.83 20.67 -23.34
N ASP A 237 22.99 19.45 -23.86
CA ASP A 237 23.99 18.47 -23.41
C ASP A 237 25.42 19.03 -23.44
N SER A 238 25.74 19.82 -24.46
CA SER A 238 27.05 20.47 -24.58
C SER A 238 27.27 21.63 -23.60
N ALA A 239 26.20 22.18 -23.01
CA ALA A 239 26.23 23.35 -22.14
C ALA A 239 26.00 23.03 -20.66
N VAL A 240 25.43 21.85 -20.35
CA VAL A 240 24.94 21.49 -19.01
C VAL A 240 26.04 21.48 -17.94
N ASP A 241 27.28 21.15 -18.32
CA ASP A 241 28.46 21.20 -17.43
C ASP A 241 28.79 22.62 -16.93
N GLY A 242 28.32 23.65 -17.64
CA GLY A 242 28.51 25.06 -17.29
C GLY A 242 27.38 25.65 -16.44
N PHE A 243 26.33 24.88 -16.15
CA PHE A 243 25.17 25.38 -15.41
C PHE A 243 25.46 25.48 -13.91
N GLU A 244 24.87 26.48 -13.26
CA GLU A 244 24.78 26.58 -11.81
C GLU A 244 23.87 25.46 -11.29
N ALA A 245 24.47 24.53 -10.54
CA ALA A 245 23.78 23.38 -9.98
C ALA A 245 23.13 23.74 -8.64
N ILE A 246 21.82 23.54 -8.57
CA ILE A 246 21.02 23.68 -7.35
C ILE A 246 20.92 22.33 -6.63
N SER A 247 21.27 22.32 -5.34
CA SER A 247 21.10 21.16 -4.47
C SER A 247 19.66 21.07 -3.95
N LEU A 248 18.88 20.13 -4.49
CA LEU A 248 17.49 19.92 -4.03
C LEU A 248 17.43 19.54 -2.55
N ARG A 249 18.39 18.74 -2.06
CA ARG A 249 18.51 18.42 -0.63
C ARG A 249 18.59 19.69 0.20
N GLU A 250 19.49 20.62 -0.14
CA GLU A 250 19.65 21.88 0.60
C GLU A 250 18.37 22.73 0.54
N GLN A 251 17.70 22.80 -0.62
CA GLN A 251 16.43 23.50 -0.77
C GLN A 251 15.34 22.94 0.15
N PHE A 252 15.26 21.61 0.31
CA PHE A 252 14.34 21.00 1.28
C PHE A 252 14.71 21.33 2.73
N LEU A 253 16.01 21.36 3.07
CA LEU A 253 16.49 21.71 4.41
C LEU A 253 16.23 23.16 4.78
N ASP A 254 16.36 24.08 3.82
CA ASP A 254 16.04 25.51 4.01
C ASP A 254 14.55 25.73 4.25
N ILE A 255 13.70 24.93 3.63
CA ILE A 255 12.26 24.90 3.94
C ILE A 255 12.05 24.39 5.35
N ASP A 256 12.59 23.21 5.70
CA ASP A 256 12.47 22.62 7.03
C ASP A 256 13.61 21.64 7.32
N GLU A 257 14.31 21.86 8.44
CA GLU A 257 15.47 21.07 8.85
C GLU A 257 15.12 19.61 9.16
N ASP A 258 13.84 19.32 9.48
CA ASP A 258 13.36 17.96 9.76
C ASP A 258 13.53 17.04 8.53
N TRP A 259 13.69 17.57 7.32
CA TRP A 259 14.02 16.75 6.14
C TRP A 259 15.42 16.10 6.20
N ALA A 260 16.30 16.53 7.11
CA ALA A 260 17.57 15.85 7.39
C ALA A 260 17.38 14.60 8.27
N ASP A 261 16.25 14.49 8.97
CA ASP A 261 16.01 13.40 9.91
C ASP A 261 15.66 12.11 9.17
N ALA A 262 16.51 11.08 9.35
CA ALA A 262 16.28 9.77 8.78
C ALA A 262 15.00 9.10 9.30
N GLN A 263 14.52 9.47 10.49
CA GLN A 263 13.25 8.96 11.02
C GLN A 263 12.07 9.36 10.13
N ILE A 264 12.08 10.56 9.56
CA ILE A 264 11.04 11.04 8.64
C ILE A 264 10.98 10.17 7.40
N TRP A 265 12.13 9.92 6.79
CA TRP A 265 12.26 9.04 5.61
C TRP A 265 11.94 7.59 5.93
N GLY A 266 12.33 7.10 7.10
CA GLY A 266 12.01 5.78 7.61
C GLY A 266 10.51 5.57 7.75
N THR A 267 9.79 6.57 8.26
CA THR A 267 8.32 6.56 8.31
C THR A 267 7.72 6.55 6.91
N ILE A 268 8.20 7.39 5.99
CA ILE A 268 7.69 7.39 4.61
C ILE A 268 7.90 6.01 3.95
N LYS A 269 9.09 5.40 4.10
CA LYS A 269 9.41 4.06 3.57
C LYS A 269 8.57 2.96 4.24
N ALA A 270 8.36 3.02 5.55
CA ALA A 270 7.56 2.00 6.26
C ALA A 270 6.10 1.95 5.77
N PHE A 271 5.54 3.11 5.40
CA PHE A 271 4.17 3.22 4.92
C PHE A 271 4.04 3.33 3.39
N SER A 272 5.11 3.08 2.64
CA SER A 272 5.11 3.14 1.18
C SER A 272 4.57 1.87 0.50
N SER A 273 4.53 0.74 1.21
CA SER A 273 4.04 -0.52 0.67
C SER A 273 2.56 -0.42 0.26
N PRO A 274 2.18 -0.89 -0.95
CA PRO A 274 0.80 -0.90 -1.41
C PRO A 274 -0.12 -1.74 -0.51
N TYR A 275 0.46 -2.68 0.24
CA TYR A 275 -0.24 -3.39 1.31
C TYR A 275 0.17 -2.84 2.66
N THR A 276 -0.74 -2.11 3.31
CA THR A 276 -0.54 -1.61 4.67
C THR A 276 -0.77 -2.75 5.67
N ALA A 277 0.28 -3.53 5.95
CA ALA A 277 0.22 -4.57 7.00
C ALA A 277 -0.11 -3.99 8.38
N GLY A 278 0.08 -2.68 8.61
CA GLY A 278 -0.10 -2.02 9.90
C GLY A 278 -1.47 -2.25 10.58
N TYR A 279 -2.58 -2.15 9.86
CA TYR A 279 -3.91 -2.41 10.46
C TYR A 279 -4.10 -3.89 10.80
N PHE A 280 -3.61 -4.81 9.96
CA PHE A 280 -3.64 -6.23 10.25
C PHE A 280 -2.74 -6.57 11.45
N LEU A 281 -1.55 -5.98 11.52
CA LEU A 281 -0.63 -6.11 12.65
C LEU A 281 -1.27 -5.59 13.94
N SER A 282 -1.96 -4.44 13.91
CA SER A 282 -2.65 -3.91 15.08
C SER A 282 -3.75 -4.85 15.60
N SER A 283 -4.42 -5.59 14.70
CA SER A 283 -5.44 -6.57 15.09
C SER A 283 -4.88 -7.81 15.82
N VAL A 284 -3.57 -8.04 15.72
CA VAL A 284 -2.82 -9.08 16.43
C VAL A 284 -1.84 -8.52 17.46
N ASP A 285 -2.09 -7.29 17.94
CA ASP A 285 -1.29 -6.58 18.95
C ASP A 285 0.19 -6.31 18.51
N LEU A 286 0.43 -6.15 17.20
CA LEU A 286 1.71 -5.75 16.59
C LEU A 286 1.62 -4.37 15.91
N GLN A 287 2.75 -3.70 15.67
CA GLN A 287 2.87 -2.44 14.95
C GLN A 287 3.96 -2.51 13.90
N LEU A 288 3.79 -1.74 12.82
CA LEU A 288 4.84 -1.52 11.84
C LEU A 288 5.55 -0.21 12.19
N THR A 289 6.85 -0.29 12.45
CA THR A 289 7.72 0.86 12.72
C THR A 289 8.74 1.01 11.59
N PRO A 290 9.47 2.14 11.51
CA PRO A 290 10.57 2.31 10.56
C PRO A 290 11.62 1.19 10.61
N ALA A 291 11.83 0.58 11.79
CA ALA A 291 12.76 -0.53 12.00
C ALA A 291 12.16 -1.93 11.70
N GLY A 292 10.87 -2.02 11.37
CA GLY A 292 10.19 -3.28 11.03
C GLY A 292 8.96 -3.57 11.90
N VAL A 293 8.62 -4.85 12.03
CA VAL A 293 7.44 -5.28 12.81
C VAL A 293 7.82 -5.45 14.28
N GLU A 294 7.18 -4.67 15.16
CA GLU A 294 7.39 -4.70 16.60
C GLU A 294 6.08 -5.00 17.36
N ALA A 295 6.16 -5.47 18.60
CA ALA A 295 4.98 -5.60 19.46
C ALA A 295 4.41 -4.22 19.82
N GLN A 296 3.08 -4.11 19.89
CA GLN A 296 2.44 -2.89 20.39
C GLN A 296 2.85 -2.64 21.85
N PRO A 297 2.84 -1.38 22.32
CA PRO A 297 3.03 -1.07 23.72
C PRO A 297 2.00 -1.80 24.62
N GLU A 298 2.39 -2.21 25.83
CA GLU A 298 1.56 -3.06 26.72
C GLU A 298 0.15 -2.50 26.98
N ASN A 299 -0.02 -1.18 26.93
CA ASN A 299 -1.32 -0.51 27.10
C ASN A 299 -2.25 -0.62 25.87
N GLN A 300 -1.75 -1.05 24.72
CA GLN A 300 -2.50 -1.21 23.47
C GLN A 300 -2.68 -2.68 23.05
N GLN A 301 -1.98 -3.63 23.70
CA GLN A 301 -2.10 -5.08 23.46
C GLN A 301 -3.39 -5.66 24.04
N ILE A 302 -4.54 -5.27 23.49
CA ILE A 302 -5.85 -5.60 24.04
C ILE A 302 -6.61 -6.58 23.13
N TYR A 303 -6.32 -6.61 21.83
CA TYR A 303 -7.15 -7.27 20.84
C TYR A 303 -7.05 -8.79 20.92
N MET A 304 -5.85 -9.37 21.02
CA MET A 304 -5.68 -10.83 21.11
C MET A 304 -6.25 -11.37 22.42
N LEU A 305 -6.08 -10.62 23.52
CA LEU A 305 -6.60 -10.99 24.82
C LEU A 305 -8.13 -10.96 24.86
N LEU A 306 -8.76 -9.92 24.29
CA LEU A 306 -10.22 -9.85 24.18
C LEU A 306 -10.77 -10.92 23.25
N PHE A 307 -10.17 -11.09 22.07
CA PHE A 307 -10.58 -12.07 21.07
C PHE A 307 -10.51 -13.50 21.62
N GLY A 308 -9.44 -13.84 22.35
CA GLY A 308 -9.33 -15.12 23.03
C GLY A 308 -10.44 -15.35 24.07
N ARG A 309 -10.78 -14.32 24.85
CA ARG A 309 -11.87 -14.39 25.85
C ARG A 309 -13.24 -14.59 25.20
N THR A 310 -13.56 -13.87 24.14
CA THR A 310 -14.83 -14.03 23.40
C THR A 310 -14.90 -15.34 22.64
N MET A 311 -13.81 -15.79 22.01
CA MET A 311 -13.78 -17.09 21.33
C MET A 311 -13.94 -18.25 22.31
N PHE A 312 -13.33 -18.15 23.50
CA PHE A 312 -13.54 -19.14 24.57
C PHE A 312 -14.99 -19.16 25.06
N MET A 313 -15.56 -18.00 25.38
CA MET A 313 -16.97 -17.89 25.80
C MET A 313 -17.93 -18.43 24.73
N SER A 314 -17.72 -18.08 23.45
CA SER A 314 -18.57 -18.54 22.35
C SER A 314 -18.46 -20.05 22.14
N MET A 315 -17.26 -20.63 22.23
CA MET A 315 -17.07 -22.08 22.20
C MET A 315 -17.75 -22.79 23.37
N VAL A 316 -17.69 -22.23 24.58
CA VAL A 316 -18.38 -22.78 25.75
C VAL A 316 -19.90 -22.76 25.55
N ILE A 317 -20.45 -21.65 25.05
CA ILE A 317 -21.89 -21.51 24.76
C ILE A 317 -22.31 -22.49 23.65
N MET A 318 -21.57 -22.54 22.54
CA MET A 318 -21.87 -23.44 21.42
C MET A 318 -21.76 -24.91 21.83
N GLY A 319 -20.72 -25.27 22.60
CA GLY A 319 -20.57 -26.61 23.17
C GLY A 319 -21.70 -26.98 24.12
N SER A 320 -22.22 -26.01 24.88
CA SER A 320 -23.38 -26.20 25.76
C SER A 320 -24.67 -26.35 24.97
N ALA A 321 -24.89 -25.57 23.91
CA ALA A 321 -26.05 -25.68 23.04
C ALA A 321 -26.10 -27.00 22.28
N ILE A 322 -24.94 -27.50 21.82
CA ILE A 322 -24.83 -28.81 21.15
C ILE A 322 -25.07 -29.97 22.13
N ARG A 323 -24.67 -29.80 23.40
CA ARG A 323 -24.80 -30.84 24.44
C ARG A 323 -26.16 -30.83 25.13
N SER A 324 -26.87 -29.71 25.14
CA SER A 324 -28.25 -29.66 25.57
C SER A 324 -29.09 -30.47 24.59
N PRO A 325 -29.66 -31.61 25.00
CA PRO A 325 -30.53 -32.38 24.13
C PRO A 325 -31.69 -31.47 23.74
N ILE A 326 -31.90 -31.38 22.42
CA ILE A 326 -33.05 -30.79 21.77
C ILE A 326 -34.30 -31.14 22.60
N CYS A 327 -34.77 -30.19 23.40
CA CYS A 327 -36.08 -30.27 24.02
C CYS A 327 -37.07 -29.94 22.90
N PHE A 328 -37.26 -30.90 21.99
CA PHE A 328 -38.37 -30.92 21.05
C PHE A 328 -39.59 -31.23 21.93
N PRO A 329 -40.53 -30.30 22.16
CA PRO A 329 -41.76 -30.68 22.80
C PRO A 329 -42.50 -31.55 21.78
N THR A 330 -42.53 -32.85 22.04
CA THR A 330 -43.56 -33.74 21.49
C THR A 330 -44.91 -33.20 21.92
N CYS A 331 -45.51 -32.33 21.09
CA CYS A 331 -46.95 -32.07 21.09
C CYS A 331 -47.64 -33.39 20.77
N ARG A 332 -47.98 -34.13 21.82
CA ARG A 332 -48.73 -35.39 21.76
C ARG A 332 -50.20 -35.02 21.54
N SER A 333 -50.70 -35.38 20.37
CA SER A 333 -52.12 -35.39 20.01
C SER A 333 -52.97 -36.16 21.03
N GLY A 334 -54.01 -35.51 21.58
CA GLY A 334 -55.09 -36.12 22.38
C GLY A 334 -56.30 -35.17 22.47
N PRO A 335 -57.56 -35.65 22.39
CA PRO A 335 -58.73 -34.88 21.94
C PRO A 335 -59.38 -34.03 23.06
N PRO A 336 -60.25 -33.06 22.71
CA PRO A 336 -60.99 -32.27 23.69
C PRO A 336 -62.20 -33.07 24.19
N THR A 337 -62.33 -33.26 25.50
CA THR A 337 -63.60 -33.66 26.12
C THR A 337 -63.78 -32.97 27.46
N CYS A 338 -64.98 -32.39 27.60
CA CYS A 338 -65.49 -31.61 28.72
C CYS A 338 -65.61 -32.41 30.03
N CYS A 339 -65.53 -31.70 31.15
CA CYS A 339 -66.55 -31.65 32.22
C CYS A 339 -66.32 -30.40 33.06
#